data_AF-A0A975SCJ9-F1
#
_entry.id   AF-A0A975SCJ9-F1
#
_cell.length_a   1.000
_cell.length_b   1.000
_cell.length_c   1.000
_cell.angle_alpha   90.00
_cell.angle_beta   90.00
_cell.angle_gamma   90.00
#
_symmetry.space_group_name_H-M   'P 1'
#
loop_
_entity.id
_entity.type
_entity.pdbx_description
1 polymer ?
#
loop_
_entity_poly.entity_id
_entity_poly.type
_entity_poly.pdbx_seq_one_letter_code
_entity_poly.pdbx_strand_id
1 'polypeptide(L)'
;MVRWSAVTLVINLVIACIINTTAMLVSGTPISFIPWFMGTSSAFCVNVLIQLVIPVPDLAKRAAQPLGESMLAHAFELLVTDLIYMIIMSASMTALATGGNHFVEAWLGTFPILMAVSYVTVVVIDVVMGALMRAQAQKQQ
;
A
#
# COMPACT_ATOMS: atom_id res chain seq x y z
N MET A 1 1.99 -15.86 4.84
CA MET A 1 1.15 -15.02 5.76
C MET A 1 1.99 -13.92 6.39
N VAL A 2 1.44 -12.69 6.51
CA VAL A 2 2.13 -11.52 7.10
C VAL A 2 2.40 -11.76 8.59
N ARG A 3 3.63 -11.46 9.05
CA ARG A 3 3.94 -11.44 10.49
C ARG A 3 3.38 -10.17 11.10
N TRP A 4 2.31 -10.31 11.90
CA TRP A 4 1.69 -9.21 12.61
C TRP A 4 2.60 -8.75 13.75
N SER A 5 3.13 -7.55 13.62
CA SER A 5 3.90 -6.86 14.65
C SER A 5 3.36 -5.43 14.81
N ALA A 6 3.66 -4.78 15.94
CA ALA A 6 3.32 -3.37 16.13
C ALA A 6 3.91 -2.48 15.02
N VAL A 7 5.12 -2.81 14.54
CA VAL A 7 5.78 -2.11 13.43
C VAL A 7 4.98 -2.25 12.14
N THR A 8 4.50 -3.45 11.82
CA THR A 8 3.68 -3.72 10.63
C THR A 8 2.38 -2.90 10.67
N LEU A 9 1.73 -2.82 11.83
CA LEU A 9 0.52 -2.02 12.02
C LEU A 9 0.77 -0.52 11.79
N VAL A 10 1.87 0.00 12.33
CA VAL A 10 2.26 1.40 12.14
C VAL A 10 2.56 1.68 10.67
N ILE A 11 3.31 0.81 9.98
CA ILE A 11 3.58 0.96 8.54
C ILE A 11 2.27 0.98 7.73
N ASN A 12 1.35 0.06 8.01
CA ASN A 12 0.04 0.03 7.34
C ASN A 12 -0.75 1.31 7.57
N LEU A 13 -0.70 1.89 8.78
CA LEU A 13 -1.35 3.17 9.09
C LEU A 13 -0.69 4.33 8.32
N VAL A 14 0.63 4.40 8.27
CA VAL A 14 1.37 5.43 7.53
C VAL A 14 1.02 5.36 6.04
N ILE A 15 0.99 4.17 5.45
CA ILE A 15 0.60 3.97 4.05
C ILE A 15 -0.84 4.46 3.84
N ALA A 16 -1.78 4.05 4.70
CA ALA A 16 -3.18 4.49 4.60
C ALA A 16 -3.33 6.02 4.67
N CYS A 17 -2.56 6.69 5.55
CA CYS A 17 -2.51 8.14 5.62
C CYS A 17 -2.04 8.76 4.31
N ILE A 18 -0.94 8.27 3.74
CA ILE A 18 -0.36 8.79 2.50
C ILE A 18 -1.34 8.59 1.34
N ILE A 19 -1.84 7.38 1.14
CA ILE A 19 -2.73 7.03 0.02
C ILE A 19 -4.02 7.83 0.06
N ASN A 20 -4.69 7.92 1.22
CA ASN A 20 -5.92 8.70 1.31
C ASN A 20 -5.67 10.19 1.09
N THR A 21 -4.58 10.73 1.64
CA THR A 21 -4.20 12.14 1.41
C THR A 21 -3.94 12.40 -0.08
N THR A 22 -3.21 11.52 -0.75
CA THR A 22 -2.98 11.60 -2.20
C THR A 22 -4.28 11.51 -2.98
N ALA A 23 -5.20 10.62 -2.61
CA ALA A 23 -6.50 10.49 -3.27
C ALA A 23 -7.33 11.79 -3.16
N MET A 24 -7.34 12.42 -1.98
CA MET A 24 -8.02 13.70 -1.78
C MET A 24 -7.38 14.82 -2.60
N LEU A 25 -6.04 14.89 -2.66
CA LEU A 25 -5.31 15.87 -3.47
C LEU A 25 -5.60 15.71 -4.97
N VAL A 26 -5.55 14.47 -5.48
CA VAL A 26 -5.76 14.18 -6.91
C VAL A 26 -7.21 14.41 -7.32
N SER A 27 -8.17 14.08 -6.46
CA SER A 27 -9.60 14.30 -6.73
C SER A 27 -10.05 15.75 -6.53
N GLY A 28 -9.19 16.62 -5.99
CA GLY A 28 -9.56 17.99 -5.63
C GLY A 28 -10.50 18.07 -4.42
N THR A 29 -10.65 16.99 -3.65
CA THR A 29 -11.51 16.97 -2.46
C THR A 29 -10.87 17.80 -1.34
N PRO A 30 -11.57 18.78 -0.73
CA PRO A 30 -11.04 19.55 0.37
C PRO A 30 -10.61 18.66 1.54
N ILE A 31 -9.34 18.81 1.97
CA ILE A 31 -8.81 18.07 3.11
C ILE A 31 -9.36 18.70 4.39
N SER A 32 -10.38 18.05 4.95
CA SER A 32 -10.92 18.37 6.28
C SER A 32 -10.88 17.13 7.16
N PHE A 33 -10.83 17.33 8.47
CA PHE A 33 -10.51 16.27 9.43
C PHE A 33 -11.45 15.06 9.34
N ILE A 34 -12.77 15.29 9.31
CA ILE A 34 -13.78 14.21 9.30
C ILE A 34 -13.64 13.30 8.06
N PRO A 35 -13.76 13.81 6.81
CA PRO A 35 -13.65 12.95 5.63
C PRO A 35 -12.25 12.35 5.46
N TRP A 36 -11.19 13.08 5.83
CA TRP A 36 -9.84 12.55 5.81
C TRP A 36 -9.69 11.37 6.78
N PHE A 37 -10.13 11.52 8.03
CA PHE A 37 -10.04 10.48 9.04
C PHE A 37 -10.84 9.24 8.66
N MET A 38 -12.07 9.42 8.15
CA MET A 38 -12.89 8.30 7.69
C MET A 38 -12.27 7.58 6.49
N GLY A 39 -11.75 8.32 5.51
CA GLY A 39 -11.08 7.75 4.34
C GLY A 39 -9.82 6.97 4.72
N THR A 40 -8.96 7.55 5.56
CA THR A 40 -7.74 6.90 6.06
C THR A 40 -8.05 5.66 6.89
N SER A 41 -9.02 5.73 7.80
CA SER A 41 -9.43 4.58 8.62
C SER A 41 -9.98 3.45 7.76
N SER A 42 -10.77 3.78 6.73
CA SER A 42 -11.33 2.79 5.80
C SER A 42 -10.24 2.14 4.96
N ALA A 43 -9.32 2.92 4.40
CA ALA A 43 -8.16 2.41 3.67
C ALA A 43 -7.28 1.49 4.53
N PHE A 44 -7.03 1.87 5.78
CA PHE A 44 -6.31 1.04 6.75
C PHE A 44 -7.02 -0.30 7.01
N CYS A 45 -8.32 -0.26 7.33
CA CYS A 45 -9.11 -1.46 7.61
C CYS A 45 -9.15 -2.40 6.39
N VAL A 46 -9.38 -1.86 5.19
CA VAL A 46 -9.38 -2.66 3.95
C VAL A 46 -8.00 -3.29 3.74
N ASN A 47 -6.92 -2.55 3.91
CA ASN A 47 -5.56 -3.07 3.78
C ASN A 47 -5.29 -4.23 4.76
N VAL A 48 -5.69 -4.07 6.02
CA VAL A 48 -5.59 -5.12 7.05
C VAL A 48 -6.41 -6.35 6.67
N LEU A 49 -7.64 -6.17 6.19
CA LEU A 49 -8.49 -7.28 5.76
C LEU A 49 -7.89 -8.04 4.58
N ILE A 50 -7.31 -7.37 3.60
CA ILE A 50 -6.64 -8.02 2.47
C ILE A 50 -5.47 -8.87 2.97
N GLN A 51 -4.66 -8.35 3.91
CA GLN A 51 -3.51 -9.07 4.50
C GLN A 51 -3.91 -10.33 5.27
N LEU A 52 -5.13 -10.36 5.81
CA LEU A 52 -5.67 -11.52 6.53
C LEU A 52 -6.22 -12.59 5.58
N VAL A 53 -6.83 -12.18 4.48
CA VAL A 53 -7.55 -13.08 3.56
C VAL A 53 -6.63 -13.63 2.46
N ILE A 54 -5.74 -12.79 1.93
CA ILE A 54 -4.95 -13.10 0.74
C ILE A 54 -3.49 -13.32 1.15
N PRO A 55 -2.86 -14.46 0.78
CA PRO A 55 -1.43 -14.68 0.98
C PRO A 55 -0.61 -13.91 -0.06
N VAL A 56 -0.75 -12.59 -0.10
CA VAL A 56 -0.11 -11.70 -1.09
C VAL A 56 1.41 -11.91 -1.18
N PRO A 57 2.17 -12.04 -0.07
CA PRO A 57 3.62 -12.26 -0.17
C PRO A 57 3.98 -13.55 -0.92
N ASP A 58 3.17 -14.61 -0.76
CA ASP A 58 3.43 -15.89 -1.41
C ASP A 58 3.11 -15.81 -2.91
N LEU A 59 2.08 -15.04 -3.28
CA LEU A 59 1.74 -14.75 -4.68
C LEU A 59 2.81 -13.89 -5.35
N ALA A 60 3.29 -12.86 -4.69
CA ALA A 60 4.32 -11.97 -5.20
C ALA A 60 5.65 -12.69 -5.43
N LYS A 61 6.06 -13.54 -4.48
CA LYS A 61 7.23 -14.42 -4.65
C LYS A 61 7.12 -15.31 -5.86
N ARG A 62 5.96 -15.97 -6.04
CA ARG A 62 5.70 -16.81 -7.22
C ARG A 62 5.76 -16.02 -8.52
N ALA A 63 5.24 -14.78 -8.52
CA ALA A 63 5.32 -13.90 -9.68
C ALA A 63 6.77 -13.46 -9.99
N ALA A 64 7.60 -13.30 -8.96
CA ALA A 64 9.01 -12.91 -9.10
C ALA A 64 9.96 -14.08 -9.40
N GLN A 65 9.54 -15.34 -9.22
CA GLN A 65 10.38 -16.54 -9.47
C GLN A 65 11.13 -16.54 -10.81
N PRO A 66 10.55 -16.12 -11.95
CA PRO A 66 11.26 -16.10 -13.22
C PRO A 66 12.47 -15.15 -13.27
N LEU A 67 12.56 -14.19 -12.36
CA LEU A 67 13.61 -13.17 -12.29
C LEU A 67 14.83 -13.60 -11.44
N GLY A 68 14.78 -14.80 -10.85
CA GLY A 68 15.85 -15.36 -10.03
C GLY A 68 16.11 -14.57 -8.73
N GLU A 69 17.33 -14.66 -8.20
CA GLU A 69 17.75 -13.99 -6.97
C GLU A 69 18.51 -12.69 -7.28
N SER A 70 17.80 -11.70 -7.83
CA SER A 70 18.38 -10.39 -8.16
C SER A 70 17.68 -9.26 -7.40
N MET A 71 18.34 -8.09 -7.29
CA MET A 71 17.70 -6.89 -6.75
C MET A 71 16.44 -6.51 -7.54
N LEU A 72 16.42 -6.81 -8.85
CA LEU A 72 15.27 -6.58 -9.71
C LEU A 72 14.10 -7.53 -9.37
N ALA A 73 14.40 -8.78 -8.96
CA ALA A 73 13.37 -9.70 -8.46
C ALA A 73 12.73 -9.20 -7.16
N HIS A 74 13.53 -8.66 -6.22
CA HIS A 74 13.00 -8.06 -4.97
C HIS A 74 12.12 -6.83 -5.26
N ALA A 75 12.58 -5.92 -6.12
CA ALA A 75 11.78 -4.76 -6.51
C ALA A 75 10.46 -5.17 -7.20
N PHE A 76 10.51 -6.20 -8.04
CA PHE A 76 9.31 -6.74 -8.69
C PHE A 76 8.37 -7.43 -7.69
N GLU A 77 8.89 -8.16 -6.69
CA GLU A 77 8.09 -8.73 -5.61
C GLU A 77 7.35 -7.62 -4.83
N LEU A 78 8.04 -6.53 -4.50
CA LEU A 78 7.42 -5.35 -3.86
C LEU A 78 6.35 -4.73 -4.75
N LEU A 79 6.61 -4.61 -6.05
CA LEU A 79 5.65 -4.05 -7.01
C LEU A 79 4.38 -4.89 -7.10
N VAL A 80 4.50 -6.21 -7.24
CA VAL A 80 3.36 -7.12 -7.33
C VAL A 80 2.58 -7.13 -6.02
N THR A 81 3.28 -7.10 -4.89
CA THR A 81 2.67 -7.02 -3.56
C THR A 81 1.84 -5.74 -3.43
N ASP A 82 2.44 -4.59 -3.72
CA ASP A 82 1.80 -3.28 -3.65
C ASP A 82 0.61 -3.19 -4.63
N LEU A 83 0.77 -3.72 -5.85
CA LEU A 83 -0.26 -3.71 -6.88
C LEU A 83 -1.52 -4.46 -6.43
N ILE A 84 -1.37 -5.63 -5.82
CA ILE A 84 -2.53 -6.41 -5.34
C ILE A 84 -3.28 -5.64 -4.25
N TYR A 85 -2.55 -5.09 -3.26
CA TYR A 85 -3.18 -4.28 -2.21
C TYR A 85 -3.85 -3.04 -2.78
N MET A 86 -3.16 -2.34 -3.68
CA MET A 86 -3.63 -1.09 -4.26
C MET A 86 -4.89 -1.30 -5.10
N ILE A 87 -4.93 -2.34 -5.94
CA ILE A 87 -6.12 -2.65 -6.76
C ILE A 87 -7.33 -2.83 -5.86
N ILE A 88 -7.25 -3.72 -4.87
CA ILE A 88 -8.40 -4.05 -4.03
C ILE A 88 -8.80 -2.86 -3.16
N MET A 89 -7.83 -2.19 -2.53
CA MET A 89 -8.09 -1.05 -1.67
C MET A 89 -8.69 0.13 -2.44
N SER A 90 -8.06 0.56 -3.52
CA SER A 90 -8.53 1.71 -4.31
C SER A 90 -9.89 1.42 -4.96
N ALA A 91 -10.10 0.21 -5.50
CA ALA A 91 -11.40 -0.18 -6.05
C ALA A 91 -12.48 -0.16 -4.97
N SER A 92 -12.21 -0.69 -3.78
CA SER A 92 -13.17 -0.68 -2.66
C SER A 92 -13.55 0.75 -2.26
N MET A 93 -12.56 1.63 -2.14
CA MET A 93 -12.78 3.03 -1.76
C MET A 93 -13.53 3.81 -2.85
N THR A 94 -13.19 3.62 -4.12
CA THR A 94 -13.92 4.26 -5.23
C THR A 94 -15.35 3.76 -5.31
N ALA A 95 -15.59 2.45 -5.14
CA ALA A 95 -16.94 1.89 -5.14
C ALA A 95 -17.81 2.48 -4.02
N LEU A 96 -17.24 2.65 -2.81
CA LEU A 96 -17.92 3.31 -1.69
C LEU A 96 -18.21 4.79 -1.99
N ALA A 97 -17.26 5.51 -2.58
CA ALA A 97 -17.40 6.93 -2.87
C ALA A 97 -18.43 7.22 -3.95
N THR A 98 -18.51 6.39 -5.00
CA THR A 98 -19.42 6.64 -6.13
C THR A 98 -20.76 5.91 -6.03
N GLY A 99 -20.92 5.02 -5.04
CA GLY A 99 -22.08 4.13 -4.96
C GLY A 99 -22.22 3.21 -6.18
N GLY A 100 -21.11 2.96 -6.90
CA GLY A 100 -21.07 2.14 -8.12
C GLY A 100 -21.30 2.91 -9.44
N ASN A 101 -21.78 4.14 -9.40
CA ASN A 101 -21.98 4.95 -10.62
C ASN A 101 -20.63 5.48 -11.14
N HIS A 102 -20.40 5.48 -12.45
CA HIS A 102 -19.14 5.94 -13.06
C HIS A 102 -17.87 5.34 -12.42
N PHE A 103 -17.97 4.14 -11.83
CA PHE A 103 -16.91 3.53 -11.02
C PHE A 103 -15.59 3.43 -11.79
N VAL A 104 -15.62 2.88 -13.00
CA VAL A 104 -14.41 2.63 -13.80
C VAL A 104 -13.70 3.93 -14.16
N GLU A 105 -14.45 4.96 -14.54
CA GLU A 105 -13.93 6.28 -14.90
C GLU A 105 -13.28 6.96 -13.68
N ALA A 106 -13.98 6.99 -12.55
CA ALA A 106 -13.48 7.55 -11.29
C ALA A 106 -12.25 6.80 -10.77
N TRP A 107 -12.24 5.47 -10.91
CA TRP A 107 -11.15 4.62 -10.45
C TRP A 107 -9.91 4.83 -11.32
N LEU A 108 -10.04 4.72 -12.64
CA LEU A 108 -8.91 4.91 -13.57
C LEU A 108 -8.37 6.35 -13.56
N GLY A 109 -9.20 7.35 -13.21
CA GLY A 109 -8.78 8.74 -13.08
C GLY A 109 -7.80 8.99 -11.93
N THR A 110 -7.79 8.14 -10.90
CA THR A 110 -6.92 8.30 -9.71
C THR A 110 -5.91 7.17 -9.56
N PHE A 111 -6.25 5.96 -10.00
CA PHE A 111 -5.49 4.74 -9.78
C PHE A 111 -4.02 4.81 -10.22
N PRO A 112 -3.64 5.31 -11.41
CA PRO A 112 -2.23 5.34 -11.82
C PRO A 112 -1.36 6.18 -10.89
N ILE A 113 -1.89 7.31 -10.41
CA ILE A 113 -1.17 8.20 -9.50
C ILE A 113 -1.07 7.55 -8.11
N LEU A 114 -2.16 6.95 -7.62
CA LEU A 114 -2.14 6.24 -6.34
C LEU A 114 -1.17 5.06 -6.35
N MET A 115 -1.14 4.29 -7.43
CA MET A 115 -0.19 3.19 -7.61
C MET A 115 1.26 3.68 -7.60
N ALA A 116 1.56 4.76 -8.34
CA ALA A 116 2.90 5.32 -8.38
C ALA A 116 3.35 5.82 -7.01
N VAL A 117 2.50 6.58 -6.30
CA VAL A 117 2.81 7.12 -4.97
C VAL A 117 2.95 6.00 -3.93
N SER A 118 2.09 4.98 -3.99
CA SER A 118 2.17 3.82 -3.10
C SER A 118 3.48 3.08 -3.27
N TYR A 119 3.82 2.76 -4.51
CA TYR A 119 5.03 2.00 -4.80
C TYR A 119 6.28 2.74 -4.33
N VAL A 120 6.38 4.05 -4.62
CA VAL A 120 7.48 4.88 -4.11
C VAL A 120 7.53 4.87 -2.58
N THR A 121 6.37 4.98 -1.92
CA THR A 121 6.28 4.94 -0.46
C THR A 121 6.78 3.61 0.11
N VAL A 122 6.35 2.49 -0.48
CA VAL A 122 6.76 1.13 -0.07
C VAL A 122 8.27 0.96 -0.24
N VAL A 123 8.83 1.37 -1.38
CA VAL A 123 10.28 1.30 -1.63
C VAL A 123 11.07 2.14 -0.62
N VAL A 124 10.62 3.36 -0.32
CA VAL A 124 11.27 4.23 0.68
C VAL A 124 11.23 3.58 2.07
N ILE A 125 10.09 3.02 2.47
CA ILE A 125 9.95 2.32 3.75
C ILE A 125 10.89 1.11 3.81
N ASP A 126 10.95 0.30 2.76
CA ASP A 126 11.84 -0.88 2.69
C ASP A 126 13.32 -0.48 2.87
N VAL A 127 13.76 0.55 2.16
CA VAL A 127 15.13 1.07 2.24
C VAL A 127 15.45 1.61 3.65
N VAL A 128 14.55 2.40 4.22
CA VAL A 128 14.75 3.01 5.56
C VAL A 128 14.78 1.93 6.64
N MET A 129 13.85 0.97 6.60
CA MET A 129 13.80 -0.13 7.57
C MET A 129 15.04 -1.02 7.45
N GLY A 130 15.49 -1.31 6.23
CA GLY A 130 16.73 -2.04 6.00
C GLY A 130 17.96 -1.31 6.57
N ALA A 131 18.03 0.01 6.44
CA ALA A 131 19.10 0.81 7.03
C ALA A 131 19.08 0.80 8.56
N LEU A 132 17.90 0.94 9.17
CA LEU A 132 17.73 0.91 10.63
C LEU A 132 18.15 -0.43 11.24
N MET A 133 17.75 -1.55 10.62
CA MET A 133 18.12 -2.89 11.08
C MET A 133 19.64 -3.10 11.04
N ARG A 134 20.32 -2.63 10.00
CA ARG A 134 21.79 -2.68 9.91
C ARG A 134 22.47 -1.87 11.02
N ALA A 135 21.96 -0.67 11.31
CA ALA A 135 22.51 0.18 12.37
C ALA A 135 22.29 -0.42 13.78
N GLN A 136 21.19 -1.13 14.01
CA GLN A 136 20.95 -1.83 15.28
C GLN A 136 21.88 -3.04 15.47
N ALA A 137 22.12 -3.81 14.42
CA ALA A 137 23.05 -4.95 14.46
C ALA A 137 24.48 -4.52 14.82
N GLN A 138 24.93 -3.36 14.34
CA GLN A 138 26.25 -2.79 14.66
C GLN A 138 26.37 -2.31 16.12
N LYS A 139 25.26 -1.96 16.79
CA LYS A 139 25.28 -1.55 18.21
C LYS A 139 25.30 -2.71 19.19
N GLN A 140 25.07 -3.94 18.72
CA GLN A 140 25.05 -5.16 19.54
C GLN A 140 26.36 -5.96 19.46
N GLN A 141 27.31 -5.53 18.63
CA GLN A 141 28.69 -6.04 18.56
C GLN A 141 29.60 -5.15 19.41
#